data_AF-G1X2F9-F1
#
_entry.id   AF-G1X2F9-F1
#
_cell.length_a   1.000
_cell.length_b   1.000
_cell.length_c   1.000
_cell.angle_alpha   90.00
_cell.angle_beta   90.00
_cell.angle_gamma   90.00
#
_symmetry.space_group_name_H-M   'P 1'
#
loop_
_entity.id
_entity.type
_entity.pdbx_description
1 polymer ?
#
loop_
_entity_poly.entity_id
_entity_poly.type
_entity_poly.pdbx_seq_one_letter_code
_entity_poly.pdbx_strand_id
1 'polypeptide(L)'
;MALIYSLPTEILLQIFTDEAITNADLTRCASTCKLFNGITSQCKINYIFEVDSPSHSAWKLIQHLLLYPKTGERFQSITVTWHRRVPRHPKTWALKWNWKKGEEEELDCLCKEWDLWDMSGDICAGWNSEALIPLLLCFTTKLESLDYDGTVLPIMHPSPTAHEGIRIHEYCEGQGYWWQPKGDHDNGFDWFDECWGTRDKGVSWFYSVLNRKTPLPGLSHLRKFTHGGCIDDDHWPGEYLSQIMLLPRLEEVVVVSKPAKIGHFYSDTPKLKFPPGKTSSISRLELIDCTFFEGEVEALAKFTGSLTSLNHTLCGFRRKEIVDWFLQANSSLTQDRITSIFTPRPEYEKDLGPVDKDKYYKFRQDYSDTDAYNESVGSSSSEEEW
;
A
#
# COMPACT_ATOMS: atom_id res chain seq x y z
N MET A 1 -16.85 -43.12 -12.14
CA MET A 1 -16.25 -41.79 -11.90
C MET A 1 -15.21 -41.94 -10.81
N ALA A 2 -13.98 -41.47 -11.01
CA ALA A 2 -12.98 -41.44 -9.95
C ALA A 2 -13.38 -40.37 -8.94
N LEU A 3 -13.26 -40.69 -7.65
CA LEU A 3 -13.56 -39.75 -6.58
C LEU A 3 -12.36 -38.81 -6.41
N ILE A 4 -12.60 -37.51 -6.24
CA ILE A 4 -11.51 -36.51 -6.17
C ILE A 4 -10.45 -36.85 -5.12
N TYR A 5 -10.83 -37.45 -3.98
CA TYR A 5 -9.90 -37.87 -2.92
C TYR A 5 -9.05 -39.10 -3.26
N SER A 6 -9.27 -39.72 -4.43
CA SER A 6 -8.42 -40.80 -4.95
C SER A 6 -7.33 -40.31 -5.89
N LEU A 7 -7.28 -39.00 -6.17
CA LEU A 7 -6.21 -38.39 -6.96
C LEU A 7 -4.90 -38.34 -6.16
N PRO A 8 -3.73 -38.44 -6.83
CA PRO A 8 -2.44 -38.21 -6.21
C PRO A 8 -2.35 -36.82 -5.56
N THR A 9 -1.59 -36.71 -4.47
CA THR A 9 -1.39 -35.45 -3.73
C THR A 9 -0.87 -34.34 -4.62
N GLU A 10 -0.01 -34.65 -5.59
CA GLU A 10 0.56 -33.71 -6.55
C GLU A 10 -0.53 -33.09 -7.45
N ILE A 11 -1.50 -33.90 -7.88
CA ILE A 11 -2.62 -33.44 -8.70
C ILE A 11 -3.57 -32.60 -7.85
N LEU A 12 -3.83 -33.00 -6.60
CA LEU A 12 -4.65 -32.21 -5.69
C LEU A 12 -3.99 -30.87 -5.31
N LEU A 13 -2.66 -30.85 -5.15
CA LEU A 13 -1.90 -29.61 -4.99
C LEU A 13 -2.07 -28.72 -6.21
N GLN A 14 -1.89 -29.25 -7.42
CA GLN A 14 -2.11 -28.48 -8.65
C GLN A 14 -3.51 -27.86 -8.72
N ILE A 15 -4.54 -28.64 -8.36
CA ILE A 15 -5.93 -28.14 -8.31
C ILE A 15 -6.05 -27.03 -7.26
N PHE A 16 -5.54 -27.23 -6.05
CA PHE A 16 -5.68 -26.24 -4.95
C PHE A 16 -4.74 -25.04 -5.07
N THR A 17 -3.73 -25.09 -5.93
CA THR A 17 -2.87 -23.93 -6.25
C THR A 17 -3.32 -23.20 -7.51
N ASP A 18 -4.42 -23.62 -8.13
CA ASP A 18 -4.98 -22.94 -9.29
C ASP A 18 -5.43 -21.53 -8.93
N GLU A 19 -5.08 -20.54 -9.78
CA GLU A 19 -5.36 -19.13 -9.53
C GLU A 19 -6.86 -18.81 -9.44
N ALA A 20 -7.74 -19.67 -9.97
CA ALA A 20 -9.19 -19.52 -9.85
C ALA A 20 -9.73 -19.88 -8.45
N ILE A 21 -8.94 -20.56 -7.61
CA ILE A 21 -9.38 -20.94 -6.25
C ILE A 21 -9.04 -19.83 -5.26
N THR A 22 -10.07 -19.23 -4.67
CA THR A 22 -9.91 -18.17 -3.67
C THR A 22 -9.46 -18.73 -2.31
N ASN A 23 -8.89 -17.88 -1.44
CA ASN A 23 -8.57 -18.28 -0.06
C ASN A 23 -9.80 -18.76 0.73
N ALA A 24 -10.99 -18.21 0.43
CA ALA A 24 -12.24 -18.64 1.03
C ALA A 24 -12.57 -20.08 0.62
N ASP A 25 -12.34 -20.42 -0.65
CA ASP A 25 -12.54 -21.78 -1.14
C ASP A 25 -11.52 -22.75 -0.56
N LEU A 26 -10.24 -22.34 -0.42
CA LEU A 26 -9.24 -23.13 0.30
C LEU A 26 -9.66 -23.43 1.74
N THR A 27 -10.23 -22.45 2.43
CA THR A 27 -10.73 -22.63 3.81
C THR A 27 -11.89 -23.63 3.88
N ARG A 28 -12.82 -23.57 2.91
CA ARG A 28 -13.92 -24.54 2.79
C ARG A 28 -13.39 -25.94 2.45
N CYS A 29 -12.41 -26.03 1.56
CA CYS A 29 -11.75 -27.28 1.20
C CYS A 29 -11.04 -27.90 2.41
N ALA A 30 -10.30 -27.10 3.17
CA ALA A 30 -9.63 -27.53 4.41
C ALA A 30 -10.62 -28.14 5.42
N SER A 31 -11.84 -27.58 5.48
CA SER A 31 -12.89 -28.03 6.39
C SER A 31 -13.58 -29.33 5.94
N THR A 32 -13.38 -29.77 4.69
CA THR A 32 -14.07 -30.93 4.12
C THR A 32 -13.52 -32.25 4.65
N CYS A 33 -12.19 -32.41 4.69
CA CYS A 33 -11.55 -33.62 5.19
C CYS A 33 -10.08 -33.40 5.57
N LYS A 34 -9.50 -34.33 6.32
CA LYS A 34 -8.09 -34.26 6.77
C LYS A 34 -7.09 -34.19 5.61
N LEU A 35 -7.35 -34.90 4.51
CA LEU A 35 -6.51 -34.88 3.31
C LEU A 35 -6.45 -33.47 2.73
N PHE A 36 -7.62 -32.84 2.51
CA PHE A 36 -7.69 -31.50 1.96
C PHE A 36 -7.14 -30.46 2.91
N ASN A 37 -7.33 -30.61 4.23
CA ASN A 37 -6.66 -29.77 5.21
C ASN A 37 -5.12 -29.86 5.07
N GLY A 38 -4.58 -31.07 4.95
CA GLY A 38 -3.14 -31.29 4.77
C GLY A 38 -2.60 -30.66 3.49
N ILE A 39 -3.37 -30.70 2.40
CA ILE A 39 -2.97 -30.15 1.10
C ILE A 39 -3.10 -28.62 1.10
N THR A 40 -4.24 -28.09 1.51
CA THR A 40 -4.48 -26.64 1.61
C THR A 40 -3.48 -25.97 2.55
N SER A 41 -2.99 -26.66 3.58
CA SER A 41 -1.95 -26.13 4.47
C SER A 41 -0.61 -25.84 3.76
N GLN A 42 -0.39 -26.43 2.58
CA GLN A 42 0.80 -26.23 1.75
C GLN A 42 0.59 -25.18 0.67
N CYS A 43 -0.66 -24.76 0.42
CA CYS A 43 -0.99 -23.75 -0.57
C CYS A 43 -0.54 -22.35 -0.10
N LYS A 44 0.01 -21.59 -1.04
CA LYS A 44 0.37 -20.19 -0.89
C LYS A 44 -0.89 -19.33 -0.74
N ILE A 45 -0.76 -18.21 -0.03
CA ILE A 45 -1.86 -17.29 0.26
C ILE A 45 -1.57 -15.94 -0.38
N ASN A 46 -2.53 -15.42 -1.14
CA ASN A 46 -2.57 -14.04 -1.62
C ASN A 46 -3.54 -13.26 -0.73
N TYR A 47 -3.07 -12.38 0.13
CA TYR A 47 -3.88 -11.78 1.18
C TYR A 47 -4.19 -10.31 0.92
N ILE A 48 -5.41 -9.89 1.26
CA ILE A 48 -5.82 -8.49 1.24
C ILE A 48 -5.78 -7.98 2.68
N PHE A 49 -4.84 -7.08 2.97
CA PHE A 49 -4.72 -6.42 4.26
C PHE A 49 -5.55 -5.14 4.26
N GLU A 50 -6.72 -5.19 4.91
CA GLU A 50 -7.62 -4.06 5.00
C GLU A 50 -7.25 -3.13 6.17
N VAL A 51 -6.63 -2.00 5.86
CA VAL A 51 -6.31 -0.94 6.83
C VAL A 51 -7.59 -0.25 7.28
N ASP A 52 -7.78 -0.15 8.59
CA ASP A 52 -8.88 0.52 9.29
C ASP A 52 -10.29 0.01 8.92
N SER A 53 -10.39 -1.23 8.44
CA SER A 53 -11.67 -1.86 8.12
C SER A 53 -12.51 -2.12 9.39
N PRO A 54 -13.81 -1.77 9.40
CA PRO A 54 -14.73 -2.07 10.51
C PRO A 54 -14.84 -3.56 10.85
N SER A 55 -14.42 -4.45 9.95
CA SER A 55 -14.38 -5.90 10.19
C SER A 55 -13.29 -6.32 11.19
N HIS A 56 -12.30 -5.44 11.42
CA HIS A 56 -11.07 -5.69 12.17
C HIS A 56 -10.27 -6.90 11.68
N SER A 57 -10.34 -7.20 10.37
CA SER A 57 -9.65 -8.34 9.75
C SER A 57 -8.13 -8.33 10.03
N ALA A 58 -7.48 -7.17 9.92
CA ALA A 58 -6.06 -6.98 10.20
C ALA A 58 -5.65 -7.35 11.65
N TRP A 59 -6.36 -6.84 12.66
CA TRP A 59 -6.08 -7.15 14.06
C TRP A 59 -6.28 -8.64 14.38
N LYS A 60 -7.40 -9.21 13.94
CA LYS A 60 -7.70 -10.63 14.13
C LYS A 60 -6.66 -11.54 13.47
N LEU A 61 -6.13 -11.13 12.31
CA LEU A 61 -5.03 -11.82 11.67
C LEU A 61 -3.77 -11.82 12.56
N ILE A 62 -3.35 -10.66 13.08
CA ILE A 62 -2.18 -10.60 13.96
C ILE A 62 -2.39 -11.45 15.22
N GLN A 63 -3.56 -11.39 15.85
CA GLN A 63 -3.88 -12.28 16.98
C GLN A 63 -3.73 -13.76 16.62
N HIS A 64 -4.17 -14.16 15.43
CA HIS A 64 -3.99 -15.52 14.95
C HIS A 64 -2.52 -15.87 14.73
N LEU A 65 -1.73 -14.94 14.16
CA LEU A 65 -0.30 -15.14 13.88
C LEU A 65 0.55 -15.19 15.14
N LEU A 66 0.17 -14.49 16.21
CA LEU A 66 0.81 -14.63 17.52
C LEU A 66 0.69 -16.08 18.05
N LEU A 67 -0.45 -16.73 17.82
CA LEU A 67 -0.68 -18.12 18.25
C LEU A 67 -0.11 -19.16 17.26
N TYR A 68 -0.13 -18.83 15.95
CA TYR A 68 0.22 -19.74 14.87
C TYR A 68 1.15 -19.06 13.86
N PRO A 69 2.40 -18.71 14.24
CA PRO A 69 3.30 -17.90 13.41
C PRO A 69 3.65 -18.55 12.07
N LYS A 70 3.67 -19.89 12.00
CA LYS A 70 3.94 -20.64 10.77
C LYS A 70 2.91 -20.39 9.66
N THR A 71 1.70 -19.96 10.01
CA THR A 71 0.70 -19.54 9.01
C THR A 71 1.22 -18.35 8.20
N GLY A 72 2.01 -17.47 8.84
CA GLY A 72 2.67 -16.32 8.21
C GLY A 72 3.57 -16.69 7.03
N GLU A 73 4.26 -17.83 7.11
CA GLU A 73 5.18 -18.27 6.04
C GLU A 73 4.46 -18.64 4.74
N ARG A 74 3.13 -18.75 4.74
CA ARG A 74 2.33 -19.10 3.57
C ARG A 74 1.94 -17.88 2.74
N PHE A 75 2.03 -16.67 3.29
CA PHE A 75 1.74 -15.45 2.54
C PHE A 75 2.81 -15.25 1.46
N GLN A 76 2.37 -15.31 0.20
CA GLN A 76 3.21 -15.07 -0.97
C GLN A 76 3.04 -13.62 -1.46
N SER A 77 1.80 -13.13 -1.43
CA SER A 77 1.51 -11.74 -1.76
C SER A 77 0.60 -11.10 -0.72
N ILE A 78 0.81 -9.81 -0.49
CA ILE A 78 -0.07 -8.95 0.29
C ILE A 78 -0.45 -7.75 -0.57
N THR A 79 -1.74 -7.49 -0.69
CA THR A 79 -2.29 -6.23 -1.21
C THR A 79 -2.89 -5.46 -0.07
N VAL A 80 -2.47 -4.20 0.10
CA VAL A 80 -2.97 -3.32 1.15
C VAL A 80 -4.12 -2.49 0.59
N THR A 81 -5.26 -2.48 1.28
CA THR A 81 -6.42 -1.65 0.94
C THR A 81 -6.74 -0.71 2.09
N TRP A 82 -7.17 0.52 1.77
CA TRP A 82 -7.35 1.58 2.75
C TRP A 82 -8.83 1.88 2.97
N HIS A 83 -9.34 1.58 4.17
CA HIS A 83 -10.73 1.77 4.55
C HIS A 83 -10.85 2.89 5.59
N ARG A 84 -10.31 4.07 5.26
CA ARG A 84 -10.29 5.23 6.16
C ARG A 84 -11.69 5.67 6.56
N ARG A 85 -11.77 6.28 7.75
CA ARG A 85 -13.04 6.69 8.34
C ARG A 85 -13.55 7.93 7.64
N VAL A 86 -14.80 7.87 7.18
CA VAL A 86 -15.46 9.02 6.58
C VAL A 86 -16.36 9.69 7.62
N PRO A 87 -16.15 10.97 7.97
CA PRO A 87 -16.92 11.68 8.99
C PRO A 87 -18.44 11.59 8.87
N ARG A 88 -18.96 11.42 7.66
CA ARG A 88 -20.41 11.36 7.41
C ARG A 88 -20.94 9.93 7.22
N HIS A 89 -20.08 8.92 7.33
CA HIS A 89 -20.46 7.51 7.14
C HIS A 89 -19.99 6.64 8.32
N PRO A 90 -20.78 6.56 9.41
CA PRO A 90 -20.43 5.78 10.60
C PRO A 90 -20.12 4.30 10.35
N LYS A 91 -20.67 3.72 9.27
CA LYS A 91 -20.37 2.35 8.85
C LYS A 91 -18.89 2.12 8.48
N THR A 92 -18.12 3.19 8.24
CA THR A 92 -16.69 3.15 7.94
C THR A 92 -15.82 3.28 9.20
N TRP A 93 -16.40 3.52 10.37
CA TRP A 93 -15.64 3.76 11.59
C TRP A 93 -15.28 2.43 12.26
N ALA A 94 -14.00 2.07 12.22
CA ALA A 94 -13.50 0.93 12.96
C ALA A 94 -13.40 1.23 14.45
N LEU A 95 -13.90 0.32 15.29
CA LEU A 95 -13.73 0.41 16.74
C LEU A 95 -12.25 0.24 17.12
N LYS A 96 -11.87 0.76 18.28
CA LYS A 96 -10.60 0.40 18.91
C LYS A 96 -10.60 -1.08 19.25
N TRP A 97 -9.47 -1.76 19.03
CA TRP A 97 -9.29 -3.12 19.52
C TRP A 97 -8.48 -3.14 20.80
N ASN A 98 -8.64 -4.20 21.58
CA ASN A 98 -7.92 -4.38 22.84
C ASN A 98 -7.19 -5.72 22.82
N TRP A 99 -5.91 -5.68 23.16
CA TRP A 99 -5.10 -6.87 23.31
C TRP A 99 -5.40 -7.56 24.64
N LYS A 100 -5.31 -8.90 24.67
CA LYS A 100 -5.27 -9.62 25.95
C LYS A 100 -3.89 -9.48 26.56
N LYS A 101 -3.78 -9.54 27.88
CA LYS A 101 -2.49 -9.47 28.60
C LYS A 101 -1.41 -10.41 28.01
N GLY A 102 -1.75 -11.65 27.70
CA GLY A 102 -0.80 -12.59 27.09
C GLY A 102 -0.42 -12.23 25.65
N GLU A 103 -1.30 -11.57 24.90
CA GLU A 103 -1.00 -11.05 23.55
C GLU A 103 -0.08 -9.83 23.64
N GLU A 104 -0.27 -8.95 24.63
CA GLU A 104 0.60 -7.80 24.88
C GLU A 104 2.04 -8.21 25.24
N GLU A 105 2.20 -9.24 26.09
CA GLU A 105 3.51 -9.78 26.47
C GLU A 105 4.26 -10.34 25.25
N GLU A 106 3.56 -11.06 24.36
CA GLU A 106 4.14 -11.57 23.10
C GLU A 106 4.48 -10.43 22.12
N LEU A 107 3.63 -9.42 22.02
CA LEU A 107 3.89 -8.23 21.21
C LEU A 107 5.13 -7.47 21.69
N ASP A 108 5.30 -7.29 23.01
CA ASP A 108 6.48 -6.64 23.58
C ASP A 108 7.76 -7.44 23.26
N CYS A 109 7.71 -8.76 23.35
CA CYS A 109 8.82 -9.63 22.95
C CYS A 109 9.17 -9.46 21.46
N LEU A 110 8.16 -9.50 20.58
CA LEU A 110 8.34 -9.38 19.13
C LEU A 110 8.86 -8.00 18.74
N CYS A 111 8.30 -6.93 19.34
CA CYS A 111 8.75 -5.56 19.08
C CYS A 111 10.19 -5.35 19.53
N LYS A 112 10.62 -5.96 20.64
CA LYS A 112 12.04 -5.91 21.07
C LYS A 112 12.96 -6.68 20.12
N GLU A 113 12.55 -7.87 19.68
CA GLU A 113 13.33 -8.70 18.77
C GLU A 113 13.62 -7.99 17.45
N TRP A 114 12.62 -7.31 16.89
CA TRP A 114 12.69 -6.66 15.58
C TRP A 114 12.92 -5.15 15.62
N ASP A 115 13.28 -4.60 16.78
CA ASP A 115 13.57 -3.17 16.96
C ASP A 115 12.39 -2.26 16.55
N LEU A 116 11.17 -2.65 16.96
CA LEU A 116 9.89 -1.93 16.74
C LEU A 116 9.36 -1.27 18.03
N TRP A 117 10.22 -1.02 19.02
CA TRP A 117 9.81 -0.49 20.33
C TRP A 117 9.22 0.91 20.24
N ASP A 118 9.66 1.72 19.27
CA ASP A 118 9.18 3.08 19.03
C ASP A 118 7.73 3.14 18.53
N MET A 119 7.21 2.05 17.97
CA MET A 119 5.81 1.93 17.52
C MET A 119 4.96 0.98 18.37
N SER A 120 5.55 0.36 19.39
CA SER A 120 4.85 -0.57 20.29
C SER A 120 3.67 0.10 20.99
N GLY A 121 3.78 1.39 21.32
CA GLY A 121 2.70 2.19 21.89
C GLY A 121 1.48 2.26 20.97
N ASP A 122 1.67 2.60 19.70
CA ASP A 122 0.58 2.73 18.71
C ASP A 122 -0.08 1.38 18.38
N ILE A 123 0.73 0.33 18.29
CA ILE A 123 0.26 -1.05 18.12
C ILE A 123 -0.66 -1.44 19.29
N CYS A 124 -0.21 -1.19 20.53
CA CYS A 124 -0.93 -1.56 21.74
C CYS A 124 -2.16 -0.68 21.98
N ALA A 125 -2.11 0.59 21.57
CA ALA A 125 -3.23 1.53 21.70
C ALA A 125 -4.44 1.10 20.85
N GLY A 126 -4.19 0.39 19.75
CA GLY A 126 -5.24 -0.35 19.06
C GLY A 126 -6.16 0.49 18.17
N TRP A 127 -5.62 1.56 17.58
CA TRP A 127 -6.41 2.60 16.94
C TRP A 127 -6.38 2.62 15.41
N ASN A 128 -5.21 2.37 14.80
CA ASN A 128 -5.01 2.41 13.35
C ASN A 128 -4.31 1.13 12.91
N SER A 129 -4.98 0.26 12.15
CA SER A 129 -4.40 -1.05 11.81
C SER A 129 -3.24 -0.95 10.82
N GLU A 130 -2.94 0.22 10.26
CA GLU A 130 -1.69 0.49 9.53
C GLU A 130 -0.45 0.19 10.40
N ALA A 131 -0.53 0.46 11.72
CA ALA A 131 0.55 0.17 12.67
C ALA A 131 0.86 -1.34 12.79
N LEU A 132 -0.06 -2.20 12.34
CA LEU A 132 0.11 -3.65 12.35
C LEU A 132 0.87 -4.18 11.12
N ILE A 133 1.11 -3.36 10.10
CA ILE A 133 1.79 -3.78 8.87
C ILE A 133 3.23 -4.25 9.17
N PRO A 134 4.05 -3.53 9.95
CA PRO A 134 5.36 -4.04 10.34
C PRO A 134 5.32 -5.35 11.11
N LEU A 135 4.35 -5.53 12.01
CA LEU A 135 4.18 -6.80 12.70
C LEU A 135 3.86 -7.94 11.74
N LEU A 136 2.99 -7.70 10.75
CA LEU A 136 2.70 -8.69 9.73
C LEU A 136 3.98 -9.12 9.00
N LEU A 137 4.85 -8.16 8.65
CA LEU A 137 6.13 -8.44 7.99
C LEU A 137 7.09 -9.27 8.86
N CYS A 138 6.95 -9.28 10.19
CA CYS A 138 7.70 -10.20 11.05
C CYS A 138 7.33 -11.68 10.80
N PHE A 139 6.09 -11.96 10.42
CA PHE A 139 5.60 -13.33 10.22
C PHE A 139 5.73 -13.82 8.77
N THR A 140 5.80 -12.93 7.77
CA THR A 140 5.73 -13.29 6.35
C THR A 140 7.08 -13.58 5.71
N THR A 141 7.84 -14.53 6.25
CA THR A 141 9.24 -14.80 5.85
C THR A 141 9.45 -15.17 4.37
N LYS A 142 8.39 -15.56 3.65
CA LYS A 142 8.41 -15.95 2.22
C LYS A 142 7.61 -15.01 1.33
N LEU A 143 7.34 -13.79 1.78
CA LEU A 143 6.62 -12.79 0.99
C LEU A 143 7.42 -12.45 -0.28
N GLU A 144 6.78 -12.62 -1.43
CA GLU A 144 7.37 -12.36 -2.76
C GLU A 144 6.83 -11.03 -3.35
N SER A 145 5.62 -10.62 -2.99
CA SER A 145 4.98 -9.41 -3.53
C SER A 145 4.27 -8.60 -2.44
N LEU A 146 4.49 -7.28 -2.43
CA LEU A 146 3.78 -6.34 -1.57
C LEU A 146 3.23 -5.20 -2.44
N ASP A 147 1.91 -5.13 -2.50
CA ASP A 147 1.20 -4.05 -3.15
C ASP A 147 0.70 -3.06 -2.11
N TYR A 148 1.37 -1.90 -2.05
CA TYR A 148 1.14 -0.77 -1.16
C TYR A 148 0.57 0.43 -1.93
N ASP A 149 -0.27 0.17 -2.94
CA ASP A 149 -0.98 1.20 -3.71
C ASP A 149 -2.08 1.91 -2.90
N GLY A 150 -2.54 3.06 -3.41
CA GLY A 150 -3.67 3.81 -2.88
C GLY A 150 -3.46 4.33 -1.46
N THR A 151 -2.22 4.54 -1.04
CA THR A 151 -1.85 4.99 0.30
C THR A 151 -2.60 6.26 0.68
N VAL A 152 -3.34 6.19 1.80
CA VAL A 152 -4.04 7.33 2.42
C VAL A 152 -3.54 7.46 3.84
N LEU A 153 -2.71 8.45 4.13
CA LEU A 153 -2.10 8.60 5.45
C LEU A 153 -3.06 9.07 6.54
N PRO A 154 -3.96 10.04 6.30
CA PRO A 154 -4.94 10.42 7.30
C PRO A 154 -5.84 9.25 7.65
N ILE A 155 -6.01 8.98 8.95
CA ILE A 155 -6.95 7.94 9.42
C ILE A 155 -8.41 8.28 9.04
N MET A 156 -8.70 9.58 8.84
CA MET A 156 -9.98 10.12 8.41
C MET A 156 -9.88 10.82 7.06
N HIS A 157 -10.85 10.58 6.18
CA HIS A 157 -10.91 11.23 4.87
C HIS A 157 -12.37 11.45 4.43
N PRO A 158 -12.70 12.60 3.78
CA PRO A 158 -11.87 13.78 3.61
C PRO A 158 -11.66 14.53 4.95
N SER A 159 -10.77 15.53 4.93
CA SER A 159 -10.39 16.37 6.09
C SER A 159 -11.55 16.62 7.08
N PRO A 160 -11.51 16.04 8.30
CA PRO A 160 -12.56 16.24 9.29
C PRO A 160 -12.44 17.61 9.98
N THR A 161 -13.58 18.15 10.42
CA THR A 161 -13.59 19.19 11.45
C THR A 161 -13.19 18.62 12.81
N ALA A 162 -12.74 19.46 13.75
CA ALA A 162 -12.42 19.02 15.12
C ALA A 162 -13.61 18.31 15.79
N HIS A 163 -14.82 18.84 15.60
CA HIS A 163 -16.04 18.21 16.11
C HIS A 163 -16.26 16.81 15.54
N GLU A 164 -16.05 16.62 14.23
CA GLU A 164 -16.31 15.36 13.56
C GLU A 164 -15.43 14.24 14.06
N GLY A 165 -14.13 14.47 14.25
CA GLY A 165 -13.29 13.39 14.73
C GLY A 165 -13.31 13.21 16.25
N ILE A 166 -13.70 14.20 17.07
CA ILE A 166 -14.02 13.96 18.50
C ILE A 166 -15.14 12.91 18.57
N ARG A 167 -16.20 13.13 17.78
CA ARG A 167 -17.32 12.19 17.67
C ARG A 167 -16.87 10.80 17.20
N ILE A 168 -15.96 10.74 16.22
CA ILE A 168 -15.40 9.46 15.77
C ILE A 168 -14.59 8.80 16.90
N HIS A 169 -13.73 9.55 17.60
CA HIS A 169 -12.93 9.05 18.71
C HIS A 169 -13.80 8.39 19.78
N GLU A 170 -14.83 9.09 20.25
CA GLU A 170 -15.78 8.59 21.26
C GLU A 170 -16.48 7.31 20.79
N TYR A 171 -16.95 7.31 19.53
CA TYR A 171 -17.55 6.11 18.94
C TYR A 171 -16.56 4.94 18.93
N CYS A 172 -15.31 5.19 18.54
CA CYS A 172 -14.28 4.17 18.42
C CYS A 172 -13.84 3.62 19.78
N GLU A 173 -13.88 4.41 20.87
CA GLU A 173 -13.73 3.92 22.25
C GLU A 173 -14.92 3.06 22.72
N GLY A 174 -15.99 2.96 21.92
CA GLY A 174 -17.22 2.27 22.32
C GLY A 174 -18.05 3.08 23.33
N GLN A 175 -17.79 4.38 23.47
CA GLN A 175 -18.64 5.26 24.28
C GLN A 175 -19.87 5.64 23.46
N GLY A 176 -21.02 5.05 23.81
CA GLY A 176 -22.27 5.30 23.12
C GLY A 176 -22.74 6.75 23.30
N TYR A 177 -22.92 7.44 22.17
CA TYR A 177 -23.65 8.70 21.92
C TYR A 177 -22.89 10.04 21.83
N TRP A 178 -23.06 10.65 20.64
CA TRP A 178 -23.26 12.06 20.29
C TRP A 178 -23.10 13.10 21.41
N TRP A 179 -21.87 13.51 21.66
CA TRP A 179 -21.57 14.69 22.47
C TRP A 179 -21.12 15.88 21.59
N GLN A 180 -21.38 17.10 22.06
CA GLN A 180 -20.90 18.35 21.44
C GLN A 180 -19.71 18.91 22.24
N PRO A 181 -18.56 19.18 21.60
CA PRO A 181 -17.37 19.75 22.22
C PRO A 181 -17.66 21.05 22.97
N LYS A 182 -17.12 21.13 24.18
CA LYS A 182 -16.84 22.40 24.86
C LYS A 182 -15.37 22.74 24.66
N GLY A 183 -15.02 23.34 23.52
CA GLY A 183 -13.67 23.83 23.25
C GLY A 183 -13.49 24.32 21.83
N ASP A 184 -12.84 25.48 21.69
CA ASP A 184 -12.42 26.06 20.41
C ASP A 184 -11.09 25.40 19.99
N HIS A 185 -11.16 24.35 19.18
CA HIS A 185 -9.99 23.83 18.45
C HIS A 185 -10.06 24.33 17.00
N ASP A 186 -9.04 25.07 16.56
CA ASP A 186 -9.05 25.80 15.29
C ASP A 186 -8.91 24.90 14.03
N ASN A 187 -8.39 23.67 14.17
CA ASN A 187 -8.47 22.63 13.15
C ASN A 187 -8.59 21.24 13.80
N GLY A 188 -9.21 20.29 13.11
CA GLY A 188 -9.38 18.94 13.65
C GLY A 188 -8.09 18.12 13.67
N PHE A 189 -7.24 18.27 12.65
CA PHE A 189 -6.05 17.45 12.46
C PHE A 189 -5.06 17.53 13.62
N ASP A 190 -4.79 18.72 14.17
CA ASP A 190 -3.82 18.87 15.27
C ASP A 190 -4.30 18.15 16.53
N TRP A 191 -5.60 18.23 16.84
CA TRP A 191 -6.20 17.46 17.94
C TRP A 191 -6.17 15.94 17.66
N PHE A 192 -6.32 15.54 16.39
CA PHE A 192 -6.28 14.13 16.00
C PHE A 192 -4.87 13.54 16.08
N ASP A 193 -3.85 14.23 15.59
CA ASP A 193 -2.48 13.75 15.71
C ASP A 193 -2.02 13.69 17.18
N GLU A 194 -2.52 14.58 18.04
CA GLU A 194 -2.27 14.55 19.48
C GLU A 194 -2.97 13.40 20.22
N CYS A 195 -4.24 13.12 19.92
CA CYS A 195 -5.02 12.11 20.66
C CYS A 195 -4.74 10.67 20.21
N TRP A 196 -4.24 10.47 19.00
CA TRP A 196 -4.21 9.15 18.34
C TRP A 196 -2.82 8.52 18.22
N GLY A 197 -1.81 9.15 18.79
CA GLY A 197 -0.42 8.69 18.76
C GLY A 197 0.40 9.54 17.79
N THR A 198 1.56 10.01 18.27
CA THR A 198 2.49 10.85 17.52
C THR A 198 3.14 10.03 16.43
N ARG A 199 2.43 9.85 15.31
CA ARG A 199 3.09 9.60 14.04
C ARG A 199 4.09 10.73 13.82
N ASP A 200 5.35 10.42 13.53
CA ASP A 200 6.26 11.42 12.97
C ASP A 200 5.58 11.99 11.73
N LYS A 201 5.16 13.26 11.85
CA LYS A 201 4.20 13.96 10.98
C LYS A 201 4.31 13.49 9.53
N GLY A 202 3.34 12.69 9.10
CA GLY A 202 3.22 12.31 7.69
C GLY A 202 4.01 11.12 7.18
N VAL A 203 4.46 10.18 8.03
CA VAL A 203 5.20 9.00 7.53
C VAL A 203 4.43 7.69 7.78
N SER A 204 4.20 6.88 6.74
CA SER A 204 3.60 5.54 6.91
C SER A 204 4.45 4.63 7.81
N TRP A 205 3.78 3.88 8.68
CA TRP A 205 4.39 2.93 9.61
C TRP A 205 5.22 1.86 8.87
N PHE A 206 4.88 1.57 7.62
CA PHE A 206 5.72 0.73 6.77
C PHE A 206 7.10 1.35 6.48
N TYR A 207 7.16 2.66 6.27
CA TYR A 207 8.43 3.33 5.94
C TYR A 207 9.33 3.52 7.15
N SER A 208 8.77 3.64 8.37
CA SER A 208 9.56 3.77 9.61
C SER A 208 10.40 2.51 9.92
N VAL A 209 10.12 1.38 9.27
CA VAL A 209 10.84 0.12 9.48
C VAL A 209 11.86 -0.21 8.38
N LEU A 210 11.93 0.60 7.32
CA LEU A 210 12.89 0.38 6.23
C LEU A 210 14.33 0.75 6.60
N ASN A 211 14.52 1.67 7.55
CA ASN A 211 15.84 2.13 8.01
C ASN A 211 16.45 1.29 9.13
N ARG A 212 15.84 0.16 9.50
CA ARG A 212 16.32 -0.69 10.60
C ARG A 212 17.58 -1.43 10.18
N LYS A 213 18.47 -1.69 11.14
CA LYS A 213 19.74 -2.42 10.91
C LYS A 213 19.52 -3.80 10.30
N THR A 214 18.45 -4.46 10.73
CA THR A 214 18.03 -5.77 10.24
C THR A 214 16.68 -5.58 9.54
N PRO A 215 16.58 -5.82 8.21
CA PRO A 215 15.31 -5.79 7.53
C PRO A 215 14.35 -6.81 8.13
N LEU A 216 13.07 -6.46 8.21
CA LEU A 216 12.04 -7.40 8.64
C LEU A 216 12.01 -8.62 7.72
N PRO A 217 11.70 -9.83 8.24
CA PRO A 217 11.69 -11.06 7.46
C PRO A 217 10.90 -10.97 6.16
N GLY A 218 9.73 -10.32 6.19
CA GLY A 218 8.88 -10.11 5.01
C GLY A 218 9.49 -9.25 3.90
N LEU A 219 10.54 -8.49 4.19
CA LEU A 219 11.25 -7.68 3.20
C LEU A 219 12.41 -8.44 2.55
N SER A 220 12.90 -9.51 3.17
CA SER A 220 14.10 -10.23 2.73
C SER A 220 13.92 -11.03 1.44
N HIS A 221 12.68 -11.46 1.16
CA HIS A 221 12.31 -12.28 -0.01
C HIS A 221 11.49 -11.51 -1.05
N LEU A 222 11.23 -10.22 -0.79
CA LEU A 222 10.39 -9.38 -1.62
C LEU A 222 11.01 -9.22 -3.02
N ARG A 223 10.26 -9.63 -4.04
CA ARG A 223 10.62 -9.52 -5.46
C ARG A 223 9.88 -8.39 -6.15
N LYS A 224 8.64 -8.15 -5.74
CA LYS A 224 7.76 -7.14 -6.33
C LYS A 224 7.28 -6.17 -5.28
N PHE A 225 7.39 -4.90 -5.58
CA PHE A 225 6.86 -3.85 -4.74
C PHE A 225 6.09 -2.84 -5.59
N THR A 226 4.85 -2.60 -5.20
CA THR A 226 4.04 -1.50 -5.74
C THR A 226 3.82 -0.48 -4.64
N HIS A 227 3.98 0.79 -4.99
CA HIS A 227 3.49 1.89 -4.16
C HIS A 227 2.68 2.84 -5.00
N GLY A 228 1.63 3.38 -4.38
CA GLY A 228 0.99 4.58 -4.87
C GLY A 228 0.13 5.24 -3.81
N GLY A 229 -0.42 6.39 -4.19
CA GLY A 229 -1.06 7.34 -3.27
C GLY A 229 -0.12 8.47 -2.82
N CYS A 230 -0.67 9.43 -2.08
CA CYS A 230 0.10 10.56 -1.53
C CYS A 230 0.35 10.34 -0.04
N ILE A 231 1.58 10.63 0.38
CA ILE A 231 1.99 10.56 1.77
C ILE A 231 1.47 11.81 2.50
N ASP A 232 1.89 13.01 2.12
CA ASP A 232 1.29 14.29 2.57
C ASP A 232 1.61 15.39 1.56
N ASP A 233 0.74 16.39 1.43
CA ASP A 233 0.94 17.59 0.57
C ASP A 233 1.55 17.29 -0.81
N ASP A 234 1.16 16.18 -1.45
CA ASP A 234 1.70 15.75 -2.75
C ASP A 234 3.20 15.38 -2.74
N HIS A 235 3.75 14.83 -1.66
CA HIS A 235 5.16 14.42 -1.61
C HIS A 235 5.37 12.99 -1.14
N TRP A 236 6.06 12.17 -1.94
CA TRP A 236 6.67 10.93 -1.48
C TRP A 236 8.18 11.15 -1.30
N PRO A 237 8.74 10.99 -0.08
CA PRO A 237 10.18 11.15 0.09
C PRO A 237 10.97 10.12 -0.73
N GLY A 238 11.79 10.59 -1.68
CA GLY A 238 12.66 9.74 -2.49
C GLY A 238 13.64 8.88 -1.68
N GLU A 239 13.87 9.23 -0.41
CA GLU A 239 14.63 8.41 0.53
C GLU A 239 14.00 7.02 0.72
N TYR A 240 12.68 6.92 0.88
CA TYR A 240 12.01 5.64 1.07
C TYR A 240 12.06 4.77 -0.18
N LEU A 241 11.89 5.38 -1.36
CA LEU A 241 12.09 4.68 -2.62
C LEU A 241 13.51 4.10 -2.69
N SER A 242 14.53 4.88 -2.32
CA SER A 242 15.91 4.38 -2.34
C SER A 242 16.14 3.21 -1.38
N GLN A 243 15.55 3.24 -0.18
CA GLN A 243 15.63 2.15 0.80
C GLN A 243 14.95 0.88 0.29
N ILE A 244 13.76 0.99 -0.30
CA ILE A 244 13.03 -0.14 -0.89
C ILE A 244 13.85 -0.76 -2.02
N MET A 245 14.37 0.07 -2.92
CA MET A 245 15.16 -0.41 -4.05
C MET A 245 16.50 -1.04 -3.64
N LEU A 246 16.93 -0.87 -2.39
CA LEU A 246 18.10 -1.54 -1.82
C LEU A 246 17.79 -2.93 -1.24
N LEU A 247 16.53 -3.35 -1.21
CA LEU A 247 16.14 -4.69 -0.78
C LEU A 247 16.81 -5.76 -1.66
N PRO A 248 17.29 -6.87 -1.06
CA PRO A 248 18.29 -7.73 -1.67
C PRO A 248 17.80 -8.57 -2.85
N ARG A 249 16.49 -8.77 -2.98
CA ARG A 249 15.87 -9.65 -3.99
C ARG A 249 14.83 -8.94 -4.84
N LEU A 250 14.78 -7.62 -4.78
CA LEU A 250 13.78 -6.86 -5.51
C LEU A 250 14.09 -6.89 -7.01
N GLU A 251 13.10 -7.30 -7.79
CA GLU A 251 13.17 -7.51 -9.24
C GLU A 251 12.26 -6.53 -9.99
N GLU A 252 11.14 -6.14 -9.38
CA GLU A 252 10.10 -5.30 -9.98
C GLU A 252 9.66 -4.20 -9.01
N VAL A 253 9.64 -2.96 -9.49
CA VAL A 253 9.15 -1.81 -8.74
C VAL A 253 8.14 -1.05 -9.59
N VAL A 254 6.97 -0.81 -9.01
CA VAL A 254 5.92 0.02 -9.60
C VAL A 254 5.66 1.20 -8.65
N VAL A 255 5.76 2.40 -9.18
CA VAL A 255 5.46 3.63 -8.46
C VAL A 255 4.36 4.38 -9.19
N VAL A 256 3.23 4.56 -8.52
CA VAL A 256 2.06 5.29 -9.01
C VAL A 256 1.84 6.52 -8.15
N SER A 257 2.29 7.64 -8.66
CA SER A 257 2.15 8.92 -7.98
C SER A 257 0.87 9.61 -8.47
N LYS A 258 0.04 10.20 -7.59
CA LYS A 258 -1.16 10.94 -7.99
C LYS A 258 -1.48 12.12 -7.05
N PRO A 259 -0.95 13.35 -7.28
CA PRO A 259 0.23 13.75 -8.03
C PRO A 259 1.40 13.99 -7.07
N ALA A 260 2.06 12.96 -6.56
CA ALA A 260 3.23 13.11 -5.72
C ALA A 260 4.49 13.55 -6.52
N LYS A 261 5.07 14.67 -6.11
CA LYS A 261 6.45 15.02 -6.44
C LYS A 261 7.36 14.13 -5.59
N ILE A 262 8.23 13.35 -6.23
CA ILE A 262 9.28 12.62 -5.53
C ILE A 262 10.40 13.64 -5.29
N GLY A 263 10.59 14.06 -4.03
CA GLY A 263 11.48 15.16 -3.66
C GLY A 263 10.80 16.20 -2.77
N HIS A 264 11.52 17.24 -2.31
CA HIS A 264 10.96 18.35 -1.50
C HIS A 264 10.94 19.63 -2.35
N PHE A 265 9.86 20.41 -2.31
CA PHE A 265 9.87 21.78 -2.87
C PHE A 265 10.80 22.76 -2.15
N TYR A 266 11.13 22.49 -0.88
CA TYR A 266 11.83 23.46 -0.03
C TYR A 266 13.32 23.18 0.13
N SER A 267 13.85 22.14 -0.52
CA SER A 267 15.28 21.85 -0.51
C SER A 267 15.76 21.42 -1.89
N ASP A 268 16.70 22.16 -2.45
CA ASP A 268 17.39 21.84 -3.72
C ASP A 268 18.28 20.57 -3.63
N THR A 269 18.17 19.79 -2.55
CA THR A 269 18.99 18.61 -2.32
C THR A 269 18.29 17.34 -2.81
N PRO A 270 18.93 16.56 -3.70
CA PRO A 270 18.45 15.24 -4.10
C PRO A 270 18.22 14.36 -2.88
N LYS A 271 17.02 13.76 -2.78
CA LYS A 271 16.66 12.86 -1.67
C LYS A 271 16.88 11.40 -2.02
N LEU A 272 16.87 11.07 -3.31
CA LEU A 272 17.19 9.75 -3.81
C LEU A 272 18.70 9.48 -3.68
N LYS A 273 19.10 8.60 -2.76
CA LYS A 273 20.51 8.30 -2.47
C LYS A 273 20.79 6.82 -2.57
N PHE A 274 21.70 6.44 -3.47
CA PHE A 274 22.19 5.07 -3.58
C PHE A 274 23.67 4.96 -3.20
N PRO A 275 24.11 3.81 -2.68
CA PRO A 275 25.52 3.54 -2.46
C PRO A 275 26.30 3.67 -3.79
N PRO A 276 27.45 4.38 -3.81
CA PRO A 276 28.21 4.58 -5.03
C PRO A 276 28.73 3.25 -5.59
N GLY A 277 28.63 3.08 -6.90
CA GLY A 277 29.12 1.89 -7.61
C GLY A 277 28.27 0.63 -7.41
N LYS A 278 27.15 0.71 -6.67
CA LYS A 278 26.20 -0.39 -6.53
C LYS A 278 25.16 -0.34 -7.65
N THR A 279 24.88 -1.49 -8.24
CA THR A 279 23.73 -1.70 -9.14
C THR A 279 22.71 -2.62 -8.47
N SER A 280 21.43 -2.43 -8.78
CA SER A 280 20.36 -3.29 -8.29
C SER A 280 20.11 -4.48 -9.21
N SER A 281 19.37 -5.46 -8.68
CA SER A 281 18.81 -6.58 -9.43
C SER A 281 17.48 -6.24 -10.12
N ILE A 282 17.03 -4.99 -10.03
CA ILE A 282 15.72 -4.57 -10.55
C ILE A 282 15.76 -4.66 -12.08
N SER A 283 14.88 -5.48 -12.62
CA SER A 283 14.78 -5.80 -14.04
C SER A 283 13.59 -5.11 -14.71
N ARG A 284 12.57 -4.72 -13.93
CA ARG A 284 11.38 -3.99 -14.38
C ARG A 284 11.11 -2.81 -13.46
N LEU A 285 10.94 -1.63 -14.06
CA LEU A 285 10.62 -0.40 -13.35
C LEU A 285 9.44 0.28 -14.03
N GLU A 286 8.43 0.63 -13.25
CA GLU A 286 7.29 1.40 -13.71
C GLU A 286 7.17 2.69 -12.90
N LEU A 287 7.19 3.82 -13.60
CA LEU A 287 7.07 5.15 -13.03
C LEU A 287 5.84 5.82 -13.63
N ILE A 288 4.80 6.03 -12.85
CA ILE A 288 3.53 6.58 -13.33
C ILE A 288 3.27 7.88 -12.58
N ASP A 289 3.16 8.97 -13.33
CA ASP A 289 2.91 10.35 -12.89
C ASP A 289 3.90 10.83 -11.80
N CYS A 290 5.13 10.31 -11.87
CA CYS A 290 6.21 10.63 -10.95
C CYS A 290 7.00 11.87 -11.43
N THR A 291 7.24 12.85 -10.55
CA THR A 291 8.14 13.97 -10.83
C THR A 291 9.45 13.77 -10.08
N PHE A 292 10.58 13.90 -10.78
CA PHE A 292 11.94 13.78 -10.24
C PHE A 292 12.81 14.96 -10.66
N PHE A 293 13.84 15.29 -9.88
CA PHE A 293 14.91 16.16 -10.35
C PHE A 293 15.84 15.43 -11.34
N GLU A 294 16.49 16.18 -12.23
CA GLU A 294 17.43 15.64 -13.25
C GLU A 294 18.49 14.71 -12.63
N GLY A 295 19.17 15.16 -11.56
CA GLY A 295 20.16 14.34 -10.87
C GLY A 295 19.60 13.08 -10.19
N GLU A 296 18.31 13.07 -9.82
CA GLU A 296 17.66 11.89 -9.24
C GLU A 296 17.34 10.85 -10.30
N VAL A 297 16.87 11.27 -11.48
CA VAL A 297 16.65 10.34 -12.59
C VAL A 297 17.97 9.74 -13.06
N GLU A 298 19.04 10.54 -13.16
CA GLU A 298 20.37 10.05 -13.50
C GLU A 298 20.86 9.03 -12.45
N ALA A 299 20.70 9.31 -11.16
CA ALA A 299 21.05 8.39 -10.08
C ALA A 299 20.23 7.09 -10.14
N LEU A 300 18.93 7.21 -10.40
CA LEU A 300 18.01 6.07 -10.58
C LEU A 300 18.41 5.20 -11.76
N ALA A 301 18.68 5.80 -12.91
CA ALA A 301 19.12 5.11 -14.12
C ALA A 301 20.43 4.35 -13.90
N LYS A 302 21.42 4.98 -13.25
CA LYS A 302 22.70 4.34 -12.90
C LYS A 302 22.53 3.18 -11.93
N PHE A 303 21.74 3.38 -10.87
CA PHE A 303 21.52 2.35 -9.87
C PHE A 303 20.77 1.15 -10.44
N THR A 304 19.80 1.38 -11.33
CA THR A 304 19.01 0.32 -11.98
C THR A 304 19.68 -0.31 -13.18
N GLY A 305 21.01 -0.25 -13.32
CA GLY A 305 21.80 -0.71 -14.48
C GLY A 305 21.52 -2.11 -15.08
N SER A 306 20.74 -2.94 -14.40
CA SER A 306 20.26 -4.27 -14.84
C SER A 306 18.87 -4.24 -15.50
N LEU A 307 18.34 -3.04 -15.81
CA LEU A 307 16.96 -2.88 -16.24
C LEU A 307 16.75 -3.49 -17.63
N THR A 308 15.71 -4.31 -17.76
CA THR A 308 15.30 -4.91 -19.03
C THR A 308 13.99 -4.35 -19.56
N SER A 309 13.20 -3.69 -18.71
CA SER A 309 11.91 -3.09 -19.05
C SER A 309 11.70 -1.79 -18.26
N LEU A 310 11.36 -0.72 -18.96
CA LEU A 310 10.99 0.57 -18.38
C LEU A 310 9.61 0.98 -18.87
N ASN A 311 8.67 1.17 -17.95
CA ASN A 311 7.42 1.87 -18.24
C ASN A 311 7.48 3.23 -17.55
N HIS A 312 7.33 4.32 -18.31
CA HIS A 312 7.20 5.63 -17.71
C HIS A 312 6.03 6.39 -18.32
N THR A 313 5.11 6.83 -17.46
CA THR A 313 3.89 7.52 -17.88
C THR A 313 3.83 8.84 -17.15
N LEU A 314 3.61 9.96 -17.85
CA LEU A 314 3.45 11.29 -17.23
C LEU A 314 4.63 11.78 -16.34
N CYS A 315 5.84 11.23 -16.49
CA CYS A 315 6.98 11.62 -15.66
C CYS A 315 7.72 12.87 -16.18
N GLY A 316 7.80 13.93 -15.35
CA GLY A 316 8.71 15.08 -15.51
C GLY A 316 8.52 15.96 -16.76
N PHE A 317 9.22 17.11 -16.81
CA PHE A 317 9.10 18.10 -17.89
C PHE A 317 9.87 17.73 -19.18
N ARG A 318 10.83 16.79 -19.13
CA ARG A 318 11.77 16.53 -20.25
C ARG A 318 11.93 15.03 -20.56
N ARG A 319 10.90 14.45 -21.18
CA ARG A 319 10.80 13.01 -21.51
C ARG A 319 12.03 12.39 -22.21
N LYS A 320 12.58 13.11 -23.19
CA LYS A 320 13.71 12.59 -23.98
C LYS A 320 14.93 12.34 -23.10
N GLU A 321 15.17 13.21 -22.13
CA GLU A 321 16.30 13.11 -21.21
C GLU A 321 16.18 11.89 -20.29
N ILE A 322 14.96 11.56 -19.80
CA ILE A 322 14.73 10.34 -19.00
C ILE A 322 15.12 9.09 -19.80
N VAL A 323 14.56 8.93 -21.00
CA VAL A 323 14.83 7.76 -21.85
C VAL A 323 16.31 7.66 -22.18
N ASP A 324 16.94 8.79 -22.54
CA ASP A 324 18.34 8.85 -22.89
C ASP A 324 19.24 8.45 -21.70
N TRP A 325 18.95 8.90 -20.47
CA TRP A 325 19.71 8.48 -19.29
C TRP A 325 19.58 6.99 -19.00
N PHE A 326 18.37 6.43 -19.07
CA PHE A 326 18.17 5.00 -18.84
C PHE A 326 18.88 4.16 -19.90
N LEU A 327 18.79 4.51 -21.19
CA LEU A 327 19.51 3.80 -22.26
C LEU A 327 21.04 3.92 -22.13
N GLN A 328 21.55 5.08 -21.72
CA GLN A 328 23.00 5.27 -21.51
C GLN A 328 23.53 4.46 -20.32
N ALA A 329 22.73 4.35 -19.24
CA ALA A 329 23.13 3.64 -18.03
C ALA A 329 22.89 2.12 -18.10
N ASN A 330 21.98 1.65 -18.97
CA ASN A 330 21.53 0.26 -19.02
C ASN A 330 21.82 -0.37 -20.38
N SER A 331 22.91 -1.13 -20.48
CA SER A 331 23.27 -1.84 -21.72
C SER A 331 22.27 -2.94 -22.11
N SER A 332 21.49 -3.44 -21.14
CA SER A 332 20.48 -4.48 -21.36
C SER A 332 19.09 -3.94 -21.73
N LEU A 333 18.88 -2.62 -21.60
CA LEU A 333 17.63 -1.95 -21.97
C LEU A 333 17.70 -1.52 -23.43
N THR A 334 16.69 -1.89 -24.21
CA THR A 334 16.57 -1.49 -25.62
C THR A 334 15.35 -0.57 -25.80
N GLN A 335 15.39 0.29 -26.82
CA GLN A 335 14.34 1.28 -27.07
C GLN A 335 12.94 0.66 -27.19
N ASP A 336 12.81 -0.54 -27.75
CA ASP A 336 11.55 -1.28 -27.93
C ASP A 336 10.97 -1.82 -26.62
N ARG A 337 11.77 -1.86 -25.54
CA ARG A 337 11.37 -2.28 -24.20
C ARG A 337 11.09 -1.10 -23.27
N ILE A 338 11.04 0.11 -23.83
CA ILE A 338 10.64 1.33 -23.13
C ILE A 338 9.23 1.70 -23.59
N THR A 339 8.28 1.69 -22.67
CA THR A 339 6.94 2.23 -22.92
C THR A 339 6.85 3.64 -22.33
N SER A 340 6.45 4.60 -23.17
CA SER A 340 6.24 5.99 -22.77
C SER A 340 4.82 6.41 -23.11
N ILE A 341 3.95 6.56 -22.12
CA ILE A 341 2.57 7.03 -22.32
C ILE A 341 2.47 8.47 -21.84
N PHE A 342 1.85 9.33 -22.65
CA PHE A 342 1.63 10.71 -22.30
C PHE A 342 0.17 11.07 -22.44
N THR A 343 -0.42 11.51 -21.34
CA THR A 343 -1.68 12.23 -21.37
C THR A 343 -1.33 13.72 -21.24
N PRO A 344 -1.45 14.53 -22.29
CA PRO A 344 -1.31 15.97 -22.11
C PRO A 344 -2.25 16.44 -21.02
N ARG A 345 -1.77 17.30 -20.12
CA ARG A 345 -2.69 18.00 -19.23
C ARG A 345 -3.65 18.81 -20.11
N PRO A 346 -4.94 18.95 -19.75
CA PRO A 346 -5.93 19.67 -20.56
C PRO A 346 -5.50 21.10 -20.95
N GLU A 347 -4.67 21.73 -20.12
CA GLU A 347 -4.04 23.03 -20.37
C GLU A 347 -3.07 23.03 -21.58
N TYR A 348 -2.42 21.91 -21.89
CA TYR A 348 -1.53 21.73 -23.05
C TYR A 348 -2.23 21.11 -24.27
N GLU A 349 -3.45 20.58 -24.12
CA GLU A 349 -4.24 20.04 -25.24
C GLU A 349 -4.63 21.11 -26.28
N LYS A 350 -4.65 22.39 -25.86
CA LYS A 350 -4.93 23.53 -26.75
C LYS A 350 -3.79 23.81 -27.73
N ASP A 351 -2.56 23.44 -27.37
CA ASP A 351 -1.36 23.68 -28.17
C ASP A 351 -0.96 22.46 -29.02
N LEU A 352 -1.60 21.31 -28.80
CA LEU A 352 -1.35 20.08 -29.56
C LEU A 352 -2.21 20.04 -30.83
N GLY A 353 -1.54 20.06 -31.99
CA GLY A 353 -2.17 19.90 -33.28
C GLY A 353 -2.91 18.55 -33.42
N PRO A 354 -3.89 18.44 -34.34
CA PRO A 354 -4.74 17.26 -34.49
C PRO A 354 -3.98 15.96 -34.79
N VAL A 355 -2.80 16.05 -35.42
CA VAL A 355 -1.95 14.89 -35.77
C VAL A 355 -1.26 14.29 -34.54
N ASP A 356 -1.03 15.08 -33.50
CA ASP A 356 -0.31 14.65 -32.32
C ASP A 356 -1.22 13.98 -31.28
N LYS A 357 -2.54 14.23 -31.32
CA LYS A 357 -3.51 13.61 -30.40
C LYS A 357 -3.51 12.09 -30.49
N ASP A 358 -3.56 11.52 -31.69
CA ASP A 358 -3.65 10.06 -31.88
C ASP A 358 -2.40 9.28 -31.44
N LYS A 359 -1.25 9.94 -31.29
CA LYS A 359 -0.02 9.31 -30.76
C LYS A 359 0.01 9.25 -29.23
N TYR A 360 -0.82 10.05 -28.55
CA TYR A 360 -0.76 10.24 -27.11
C TYR A 360 -1.87 9.50 -26.34
N TYR A 361 -3.00 9.16 -26.97
CA TYR A 361 -4.07 8.42 -26.30
C TYR A 361 -4.04 6.92 -26.65
N LYS A 362 -3.50 6.10 -25.74
CA LYS A 362 -3.94 4.71 -25.57
C LYS A 362 -4.28 4.49 -24.09
N PHE A 363 -5.55 4.68 -23.79
CA PHE A 363 -6.15 4.32 -22.51
C PHE A 363 -6.48 2.82 -22.53
N ARG A 364 -6.17 2.11 -21.45
CA ARG A 364 -6.96 0.97 -21.03
C ARG A 364 -7.12 1.05 -19.53
N GLN A 365 -8.30 1.47 -19.09
CA GLN A 365 -8.75 1.35 -17.73
C GLN A 365 -10.16 0.80 -17.78
N ASP A 366 -10.29 -0.50 -17.51
CA ASP A 366 -11.57 -1.16 -17.26
C ASP A 366 -12.03 -0.72 -15.86
N TYR A 367 -13.03 0.14 -15.80
CA TYR A 367 -13.75 0.47 -14.58
C TYR A 367 -14.96 -0.48 -14.48
N SER A 368 -14.77 -1.64 -13.84
CA SER A 368 -15.88 -2.37 -13.23
C SER A 368 -15.81 -2.07 -11.73
N ASP A 369 -16.55 -1.05 -11.30
CA ASP A 369 -17.07 -0.82 -9.92
C ASP A 369 -17.42 0.67 -9.65
N THR A 370 -17.80 1.44 -10.68
CA THR A 370 -18.38 2.79 -10.49
C THR A 370 -19.90 2.83 -10.35
N ASP A 371 -20.59 1.69 -10.28
CA ASP A 371 -22.05 1.65 -10.16
C ASP A 371 -22.57 1.98 -8.75
N ALA A 372 -21.71 2.33 -7.79
CA ALA A 372 -22.14 2.76 -6.46
C ALA A 372 -22.36 4.28 -6.32
N TYR A 373 -22.15 5.09 -7.36
CA TYR A 373 -22.11 6.57 -7.21
C TYR A 373 -23.18 7.37 -7.97
N ASN A 374 -24.17 6.73 -8.61
CA ASN A 374 -25.19 7.43 -9.40
C ASN A 374 -26.65 7.08 -9.06
N GLU A 375 -26.98 6.83 -7.80
CA GLU A 375 -28.37 6.81 -7.34
C GLU A 375 -28.56 7.57 -6.02
N SER A 376 -28.58 8.91 -6.06
CA SER A 376 -29.41 9.71 -5.14
C SER A 376 -29.45 11.22 -5.45
N VAL A 377 -29.50 11.63 -6.72
CA VAL A 377 -29.93 13.00 -7.07
C VAL A 377 -31.27 12.92 -7.78
N GLY A 378 -32.28 12.46 -7.02
CA GLY A 378 -33.67 12.66 -7.37
C GLY A 378 -34.03 14.12 -7.11
N SER A 379 -34.18 14.87 -8.19
CA SER A 379 -34.78 16.21 -8.21
C SER A 379 -36.18 16.17 -7.61
N SER A 380 -36.40 16.82 -6.46
CA SER A 380 -37.74 17.21 -6.01
C SER A 380 -37.90 18.72 -6.13
N SER A 381 -38.36 19.15 -7.30
CA SER A 381 -38.95 20.47 -7.53
C SER A 381 -40.46 20.28 -7.77
N SER A 382 -41.29 20.71 -6.83
CA SER A 382 -42.69 21.13 -6.98
C SER A 382 -43.15 21.47 -5.56
N GLU A 383 -43.24 22.75 -5.24
CA GLU A 383 -44.39 23.65 -5.46
C GLU A 383 -45.25 23.73 -4.20
N GLU A 384 -45.38 24.97 -3.75
CA GLU A 384 -46.33 25.46 -2.77
C GLU A 384 -47.75 25.11 -3.20
N GLU A 385 -48.59 24.67 -2.25
CA GLU A 385 -49.98 25.14 -2.15
C GLU A 385 -50.59 24.76 -0.79
N TRP A 386 -51.08 25.80 -0.10
CA TRP A 386 -51.84 25.88 1.18
C TRP A 386 -51.09 25.87 2.51
#